data_AF-A0A933ZGS4-F1
#
_entry.id   AF-A0A933ZGS4-F1
#
_cell.length_a   1.000
_cell.length_b   1.000
_cell.length_c   1.000
_cell.angle_alpha   90.00
_cell.angle_beta   90.00
_cell.angle_gamma   90.00
#
_symmetry.space_group_name_H-M   'P 1'
#
loop_
_entity.id
_entity.type
_entity.pdbx_description
1 polymer ?
#
loop_
_entity_poly.entity_id
_entity_poly.type
_entity_poly.pdbx_seq_one_letter_code
_entity_poly.pdbx_strand_id
1 'polypeptide(L)'
;MVVGLQRFREHFRSFDNAYVLIGGAACEAWMLSNALTFRKTRDLDIVLVVEAVDSRFVGRFRDFVEAGDYEERVRQQTGEREYFRFVKPKTADYPFMLELFSRAPGDLELSLGQKIVPVAVDASFVSLSAILMDEGYYELVVATRYEADGVPMVGVDGLIPLKARAWQDLKARSEAGEKRSLPTQCRSPASPRPRRTGPRLPVASLRSPAFPFG
;
A
#
# COMPACT_ATOMS: atom_id res chain seq x y z
N MET A 1 -13.58 4.05 7.90
CA MET A 1 -12.64 5.16 7.73
C MET A 1 -11.37 4.89 8.52
N VAL A 2 -10.25 4.87 7.80
CA VAL A 2 -8.87 4.85 8.27
C VAL A 2 -8.67 5.95 9.31
N VAL A 3 -8.03 5.59 10.43
CA VAL A 3 -7.72 6.56 11.50
C VAL A 3 -6.78 7.62 10.94
N GLY A 4 -7.15 8.89 11.09
CA GLY A 4 -6.36 10.04 10.63
C GLY A 4 -6.48 10.39 9.15
N LEU A 5 -7.28 9.67 8.35
CA LEU A 5 -7.51 10.02 6.94
C LEU A 5 -8.20 11.38 6.77
N GLN A 6 -9.19 11.68 7.62
CA GLN A 6 -9.87 12.98 7.57
C GLN A 6 -8.89 14.14 7.86
N ARG A 7 -8.03 13.97 8.86
CA ARG A 7 -6.98 14.94 9.21
C ARG A 7 -5.99 15.11 8.07
N PHE A 8 -5.55 14.01 7.47
CA PHE A 8 -4.67 14.03 6.31
C PHE A 8 -5.30 14.80 5.14
N ARG A 9 -6.55 14.47 4.78
CA ARG A 9 -7.32 15.18 3.76
C ARG A 9 -7.38 16.69 4.01
N GLU A 10 -7.74 17.10 5.23
CA GLU A 10 -7.85 18.52 5.59
C GLU A 10 -6.49 19.23 5.49
N HIS A 11 -5.42 18.55 5.89
CA HIS A 11 -4.07 19.10 5.83
C HIS A 11 -3.55 19.29 4.40
N PHE A 12 -3.89 18.36 3.49
CA PHE A 12 -3.39 18.31 2.10
C PHE A 12 -4.41 18.75 1.04
N ARG A 13 -5.52 19.38 1.42
CA ARG A 13 -6.62 19.77 0.51
C ARG A 13 -6.20 20.55 -0.74
N SER A 14 -5.14 21.35 -0.65
CA SER A 14 -4.63 22.16 -1.77
C SER A 14 -3.54 21.47 -2.61
N PHE A 15 -3.30 20.17 -2.38
CA PHE A 15 -2.23 19.39 -2.98
C PHE A 15 -2.73 18.06 -3.57
N ASP A 16 -3.99 18.04 -4.01
CA ASP A 16 -4.66 16.87 -4.61
C ASP A 16 -3.99 16.34 -5.89
N ASN A 17 -3.18 17.15 -6.56
CA ASN A 17 -2.40 16.76 -7.72
C ASN A 17 -1.03 16.15 -7.37
N ALA A 18 -0.52 16.35 -6.16
CA ALA A 18 0.85 16.00 -5.75
C ALA A 18 0.99 14.58 -5.21
N TYR A 19 -0.12 13.89 -4.93
CA TYR A 19 -0.09 12.53 -4.41
C TYR A 19 -1.31 11.71 -4.82
N VAL A 20 -1.21 10.38 -4.68
CA VAL A 20 -2.32 9.44 -4.80
C VAL A 20 -2.23 8.42 -3.65
N LEU A 21 -3.34 8.22 -2.91
CA LEU A 21 -3.40 7.16 -1.91
C LEU A 21 -3.65 5.81 -2.57
N ILE A 22 -2.86 4.82 -2.17
CA ILE A 22 -3.01 3.43 -2.62
C ILE A 22 -3.35 2.52 -1.42
N GLY A 23 -3.23 1.21 -1.63
CA GLY A 23 -3.20 0.25 -0.55
C GLY A 23 -4.50 0.18 0.25
N GLY A 24 -4.39 0.13 1.58
CA GLY A 24 -5.54 -0.14 2.45
C GLY A 24 -6.60 0.98 2.46
N ALA A 25 -6.18 2.24 2.30
CA ALA A 25 -7.10 3.38 2.28
C ALA A 25 -7.98 3.37 1.03
N ALA A 26 -7.38 3.16 -0.15
CA ALA A 26 -8.11 3.02 -1.40
C ALA A 26 -9.04 1.79 -1.42
N CYS A 27 -8.59 0.65 -0.87
CA CYS A 27 -9.44 -0.53 -0.68
C CYS A 27 -10.67 -0.20 0.18
N GLU A 28 -10.47 0.49 1.31
CA GLU A 28 -11.57 0.82 2.22
C GLU A 28 -12.59 1.74 1.55
N ALA A 29 -12.14 2.79 0.87
CA ALA A 29 -13.02 3.74 0.19
C ALA A 29 -13.91 3.03 -0.85
N TRP A 30 -13.33 2.17 -1.68
CA TRP A 30 -14.09 1.41 -2.67
C TRP A 30 -15.06 0.41 -2.03
N MET A 31 -14.65 -0.30 -0.98
CA MET A 31 -15.55 -1.25 -0.31
C MET A 31 -16.73 -0.56 0.36
N LEU A 32 -16.49 0.58 1.02
CA LEU A 32 -17.56 1.36 1.66
C LEU A 32 -18.58 1.90 0.66
N SER A 33 -18.12 2.39 -0.51
CA SER A 33 -19.03 2.85 -1.57
C SER A 33 -19.89 1.73 -2.17
N ASN A 34 -19.49 0.46 -1.97
CA ASN A 34 -20.22 -0.74 -2.40
C ASN A 34 -20.92 -1.46 -1.23
N ALA A 35 -21.11 -0.79 -0.08
CA ALA A 35 -21.74 -1.35 1.12
C ALA A 35 -21.08 -2.66 1.63
N LEU A 36 -19.79 -2.85 1.34
CA LEU A 36 -18.98 -3.96 1.83
C LEU A 36 -18.24 -3.55 3.10
N THR A 37 -17.94 -4.55 3.93
CA THR A 37 -17.13 -4.34 5.13
C THR A 37 -15.65 -4.53 4.83
N PHE A 38 -14.80 -3.65 5.35
CA PHE A 38 -13.35 -3.76 5.27
C PHE A 38 -12.73 -3.60 6.64
N ARG A 39 -11.67 -4.36 6.93
CA ARG A 39 -10.89 -4.17 8.14
C ARG A 39 -10.09 -2.87 8.00
N LYS A 40 -10.38 -1.89 8.85
CA LYS A 40 -9.66 -0.61 8.90
C LYS A 40 -8.14 -0.84 8.88
N THR A 41 -7.46 -0.22 7.92
CA THR A 41 -6.01 -0.02 8.00
C THR A 41 -5.72 1.17 8.90
N ARG A 42 -4.52 1.22 9.47
CA ARG A 42 -4.01 2.41 10.17
C ARG A 42 -2.87 3.07 9.39
N ASP A 43 -2.52 2.52 8.24
CA ASP A 43 -1.36 2.88 7.44
C ASP A 43 -1.83 3.63 6.18
N LEU A 44 -1.11 4.68 5.80
CA LEU A 44 -1.29 5.38 4.53
C LEU A 44 -0.11 5.09 3.60
N ASP A 45 -0.43 4.44 2.49
CA ASP A 45 0.49 4.21 1.37
C ASP A 45 0.29 5.35 0.35
N ILE A 46 1.32 6.17 0.14
CA ILE A 46 1.23 7.44 -0.58
C ILE A 46 2.18 7.40 -1.77
N VAL A 47 1.64 7.46 -2.99
CA VAL A 47 2.44 7.64 -4.20
C VAL A 47 2.57 9.13 -4.49
N LEU A 48 3.80 9.64 -4.52
CA LEU A 48 4.11 11.03 -4.84
C LEU A 48 4.14 11.23 -6.36
N VAL A 49 3.39 12.22 -6.84
CA VAL A 49 3.41 12.64 -8.24
C VAL A 49 4.55 13.64 -8.41
N VAL A 50 5.76 13.14 -8.67
CA VAL A 50 7.03 13.92 -8.67
C VAL A 50 7.00 15.16 -9.57
N GLU A 51 6.17 15.17 -10.60
CA GLU A 51 5.96 16.28 -11.53
C GLU A 51 5.13 17.42 -10.94
N ALA A 52 4.35 17.13 -9.89
CA ALA A 52 3.47 18.07 -9.19
C ALA A 52 3.92 18.35 -7.75
N VAL A 53 4.90 17.61 -7.24
CA VAL A 53 5.50 17.87 -5.92
C VAL A 53 6.38 19.11 -6.00
N ASP A 54 6.03 20.12 -5.21
CA ASP A 54 6.79 21.37 -5.06
C ASP A 54 7.31 21.56 -3.61
N SER A 55 8.11 22.61 -3.40
CA SER A 55 8.67 22.91 -2.08
C SER A 55 7.61 23.22 -1.03
N ARG A 56 6.43 23.69 -1.45
CA ARG A 56 5.27 23.92 -0.58
C ARG A 56 4.67 22.61 -0.11
N PHE A 57 4.51 21.63 -0.99
CA PHE A 57 4.06 20.29 -0.64
C PHE A 57 5.02 19.64 0.34
N VAL A 58 6.33 19.69 0.06
CA VAL A 58 7.34 19.09 0.94
C VAL A 58 7.34 19.74 2.32
N GLY A 59 7.28 21.07 2.40
CA GLY A 59 7.15 21.79 3.66
C GLY A 59 5.88 21.37 4.41
N ARG A 60 4.74 21.32 3.71
CA ARG A 60 3.46 20.88 4.26
C ARG A 60 3.52 19.45 4.78
N PHE A 61 4.24 18.57 4.10
CA PHE A 61 4.41 17.18 4.52
C PHE A 61 5.26 17.09 5.80
N ARG A 62 6.34 17.87 5.89
CA ARG A 62 7.14 17.96 7.13
C ARG A 62 6.31 18.48 8.30
N ASP A 63 5.52 19.55 8.09
CA ASP A 63 4.61 20.06 9.13
C ASP A 63 3.66 18.98 9.63
N PHE A 64 3.17 18.10 8.73
CA PHE A 64 2.29 16.99 9.10
C PHE A 64 3.01 15.95 9.97
N VAL A 65 4.23 15.58 9.58
CA VAL A 65 5.08 14.62 10.31
C VAL A 65 5.47 15.18 11.68
N GLU A 66 5.84 16.45 11.76
CA GLU A 66 6.20 17.13 13.01
C GLU A 66 4.99 17.25 13.95
N ALA A 67 3.82 17.65 13.43
CA ALA A 67 2.60 17.77 14.24
C ALA A 67 2.08 16.40 14.73
N GLY A 68 2.32 15.33 13.96
CA GLY A 68 2.04 13.95 14.38
C GLY A 68 3.05 13.38 15.38
N ASP A 69 4.20 14.05 15.55
CA ASP A 69 5.35 13.57 16.31
C ASP A 69 5.70 12.11 15.96
N TYR A 70 5.94 11.87 14.67
CA TYR A 70 6.29 10.54 14.16
C TYR A 70 7.73 10.15 14.50
N GLU A 71 7.94 8.86 14.78
CA GLU A 71 9.29 8.28 14.82
C GLU A 71 9.84 8.13 13.40
N GLU A 72 10.97 8.78 13.11
CA GLU A 72 11.80 8.50 11.93
C GLU A 72 12.54 7.17 12.14
N ARG A 73 12.56 6.29 11.13
CA ARG A 73 13.41 5.10 11.18
C ARG A 73 14.83 5.45 10.75
N VAL A 74 15.81 4.98 11.51
CA VAL A 74 17.22 4.98 11.10
C VAL A 74 17.55 3.58 10.63
N ARG A 75 18.14 3.46 9.43
CA ARG A 75 18.63 2.19 8.92
C ARG A 75 19.80 1.76 9.79
N GLN A 76 19.58 0.76 10.64
CA GLN A 76 20.55 0.32 11.65
C GLN A 76 21.93 -0.06 11.06
N GLN A 77 22.00 -0.44 9.78
CA GLN A 77 23.25 -0.82 9.12
C GLN A 77 24.06 0.38 8.56
N THR A 78 23.41 1.45 8.11
CA THR A 78 24.09 2.58 7.45
C THR A 78 24.04 3.87 8.26
N GLY A 79 23.20 3.93 9.30
CA GLY A 79 22.97 5.16 10.07
C GLY A 79 22.16 6.21 9.30
N GLU A 80 21.76 5.93 8.05
CA GLU A 80 20.97 6.83 7.23
C GLU A 80 19.52 6.86 7.71
N ARG A 81 18.93 8.07 7.72
CA ARG A 81 17.53 8.27 8.08
C ARG A 81 16.63 7.88 6.91
N GLU A 82 15.62 7.05 7.19
CA GLU A 82 14.61 6.60 6.24
C GLU A 82 13.49 7.66 6.13
N TYR A 83 13.75 8.75 5.41
CA TYR A 83 12.76 9.82 5.15
C TYR A 83 11.66 9.44 4.14
N PHE A 84 11.31 8.15 4.08
CA PHE A 84 10.24 7.59 3.25
C PHE A 84 9.21 6.80 4.08
N ARG A 85 9.50 6.48 5.35
CA ARG A 85 8.58 5.78 6.24
C ARG A 85 8.57 6.40 7.64
N PHE A 86 7.41 6.89 8.04
CA PHE A 86 7.17 7.53 9.34
C PHE A 86 6.22 6.66 10.13
N VAL A 87 6.54 6.32 11.39
CA VAL A 87 5.76 5.35 12.17
C VAL A 87 5.46 5.86 13.58
N LYS A 88 4.45 5.27 14.22
CA LYS A 88 4.10 5.49 15.63
C LYS A 88 4.02 6.99 15.98
N PRO A 89 3.05 7.73 15.42
CA PRO A 89 2.80 9.09 15.87
C PRO A 89 2.54 9.10 17.38
N LYS A 90 3.12 10.07 18.11
CA LYS A 90 2.78 10.27 19.53
C LYS A 90 1.47 11.03 19.69
N THR A 91 1.06 11.79 18.67
CA THR A 91 -0.21 12.52 18.67
C THR A 91 -1.37 11.59 18.26
N ALA A 92 -2.48 11.66 18.98
CA ALA A 92 -3.71 10.93 18.64
C ALA A 92 -4.29 11.38 17.29
N ASP A 93 -5.13 10.54 16.67
CA ASP A 93 -5.82 10.82 15.41
C ASP A 93 -4.93 11.02 14.17
N TYR A 94 -3.66 10.60 14.26
CA TYR A 94 -2.77 10.47 13.11
C TYR A 94 -2.74 9.02 12.59
N PRO A 95 -2.52 8.83 11.28
CA PRO A 95 -2.24 7.50 10.73
C PRO A 95 -1.03 6.87 11.43
N PHE A 96 -1.09 5.59 11.76
CA PHE A 96 -0.02 4.89 12.47
C PHE A 96 1.29 4.83 11.66
N MET A 97 1.18 4.78 10.34
CA MET A 97 2.31 4.77 9.43
C MET A 97 2.00 5.59 8.18
N LEU A 98 2.99 6.36 7.73
CA LEU A 98 3.03 6.97 6.41
C LEU A 98 4.17 6.31 5.63
N GLU A 99 3.88 5.84 4.42
CA GLU A 99 4.88 5.24 3.53
C GLU A 99 4.84 5.92 2.16
N LEU A 100 5.99 6.39 1.70
CA LEU A 100 6.15 7.16 0.48
C LEU A 100 6.69 6.29 -0.65
N PHE A 101 6.05 6.37 -1.81
CA PHE A 101 6.46 5.75 -3.06
C PHE A 101 6.59 6.80 -4.15
N SER A 102 7.50 6.62 -5.08
CA SER A 102 7.59 7.46 -6.28
C SER A 102 8.30 6.72 -7.40
N ARG A 103 8.11 7.15 -8.65
CA ARG A 103 9.06 6.84 -9.71
C ARG A 103 10.39 7.59 -9.48
N ALA A 104 11.41 7.23 -10.26
CA ALA A 104 12.66 8.00 -10.28
C ALA A 104 12.39 9.43 -10.78
N PRO A 105 12.93 10.48 -10.12
CA PRO A 105 12.82 11.86 -10.62
C PRO A 105 13.66 12.04 -11.89
N GLY A 106 13.01 12.46 -12.98
CA GLY A 106 13.67 12.92 -14.22
C GLY A 106 14.90 12.11 -14.64
N ASP A 107 16.03 12.81 -14.80
CA ASP A 107 17.32 12.29 -15.27
C ASP A 107 18.16 11.58 -14.18
N LEU A 108 17.55 11.18 -13.06
CA LEU A 108 18.28 10.48 -12.01
C LEU A 108 18.77 9.12 -12.51
N GLU A 109 20.09 9.01 -12.73
CA GLU A 109 20.73 7.73 -12.99
C GLU A 109 20.63 6.83 -11.76
N LEU A 110 19.89 5.72 -11.91
CA LEU A 110 19.71 4.74 -10.84
C LEU A 110 20.92 3.81 -10.78
N SER A 111 21.46 3.63 -9.58
CA SER A 111 22.44 2.57 -9.32
C SER A 111 21.77 1.18 -9.34
N LEU A 112 22.53 0.14 -9.70
CA LEU A 112 22.00 -1.22 -9.77
C LEU A 112 21.43 -1.65 -8.41
N GLY A 113 20.14 -1.97 -8.37
CA GLY A 113 19.46 -2.39 -7.15
C GLY A 113 19.06 -1.25 -6.21
N GLN A 114 19.11 0.01 -6.66
CA GLN A 114 18.59 1.16 -5.92
C GLN A 114 17.09 1.00 -5.65
N LYS A 115 16.71 1.15 -4.38
CA LYS A 115 15.30 1.01 -3.93
C LYS A 115 14.71 2.29 -3.38
N ILE A 116 15.54 3.25 -2.99
CA ILE A 116 15.11 4.53 -2.42
C ILE A 116 15.62 5.63 -3.34
N VAL A 117 14.74 6.56 -3.68
CA VAL A 117 15.06 7.74 -4.47
C VAL A 117 14.80 9.01 -3.66
N PRO A 118 15.67 10.03 -3.79
CA PRO A 118 15.38 11.34 -3.23
C PRO A 118 14.23 11.97 -3.99
N VAL A 119 13.36 12.69 -3.27
CA VAL A 119 12.36 13.59 -3.82
C VAL A 119 12.82 14.99 -3.40
N ALA A 120 13.64 15.58 -4.26
CA ALA A 120 14.16 16.93 -4.09
C ALA A 120 13.32 17.89 -4.92
N VAL A 121 12.94 19.01 -4.33
CA VAL A 121 12.34 20.12 -5.07
C VAL A 121 13.33 21.26 -5.07
N ASP A 122 13.87 21.50 -6.27
CA ASP A 122 14.82 22.55 -6.59
C ASP A 122 16.04 22.61 -5.64
N ALA A 123 16.96 23.56 -5.82
CA ALA A 123 18.22 23.63 -5.07
C ALA A 123 18.04 23.92 -3.55
N SER A 124 16.82 23.78 -3.03
CA SER A 124 16.50 23.91 -1.63
C SER A 124 16.95 22.66 -0.87
N PHE A 125 17.48 22.85 0.35
CA PHE A 125 18.00 21.76 1.20
C PHE A 125 16.91 20.82 1.77
N VAL A 126 15.69 20.86 1.22
CA VAL A 126 14.50 20.20 1.77
C VAL A 126 14.14 18.98 0.92
N SER A 127 14.80 17.85 1.19
CA SER A 127 14.51 16.56 0.53
C SER A 127 13.53 15.70 1.34
N LEU A 128 12.60 15.03 0.65
CA LEU A 128 11.99 13.76 1.09
C LEU A 128 12.71 12.60 0.42
N SER A 129 12.39 11.37 0.81
CA SER A 129 12.77 10.17 0.07
C SER A 129 11.53 9.31 -0.17
N ALA A 130 11.58 8.44 -1.17
CA ALA A 130 10.49 7.52 -1.47
C ALA A 130 11.03 6.16 -1.93
N ILE A 131 10.23 5.11 -1.70
CA ILE A 131 10.48 3.78 -2.26
C ILE A 131 10.25 3.86 -3.76
N LEU A 132 11.25 3.43 -4.53
CA LEU A 132 11.19 3.37 -5.99
C LEU A 132 10.07 2.42 -6.41
N MET A 133 9.11 2.97 -7.13
CA MET A 133 8.04 2.27 -7.79
C MET A 133 8.42 2.03 -9.24
N ASP A 134 8.08 0.84 -9.74
CA ASP A 134 8.20 0.52 -11.16
C ASP A 134 7.36 1.49 -12.00
N GLU A 135 7.93 1.92 -13.13
CA GLU A 135 7.37 2.98 -13.97
C GLU A 135 5.97 2.63 -14.51
N GLY A 136 5.77 1.39 -14.97
CA GLY A 136 4.46 0.97 -15.49
C GLY A 136 3.38 0.93 -14.40
N TYR A 137 3.73 0.55 -13.17
CA TYR A 137 2.79 0.63 -12.05
C TYR A 137 2.54 2.07 -11.61
N TYR A 138 3.55 2.94 -11.66
CA TYR A 138 3.40 4.36 -11.37
C TYR A 138 2.43 5.02 -12.36
N GLU A 139 2.64 4.81 -13.66
CA GLU A 139 1.76 5.32 -14.73
C GLU A 139 0.33 4.82 -14.53
N LEU A 140 0.16 3.54 -14.20
CA LEU A 140 -1.14 2.95 -13.89
C LEU A 140 -1.82 3.65 -12.70
N VAL A 141 -1.09 3.96 -11.62
CA VAL A 141 -1.62 4.69 -10.46
C VAL A 141 -2.11 6.07 -10.87
N VAL A 142 -1.31 6.81 -11.64
CA VAL A 142 -1.67 8.16 -12.08
C VAL A 142 -2.86 8.11 -13.04
N ALA A 143 -2.90 7.16 -13.98
CA ALA A 143 -3.94 7.03 -14.99
C ALA A 143 -5.29 6.58 -14.40
N THR A 144 -5.28 5.76 -13.35
CA THR A 144 -6.49 5.21 -12.72
C THR A 144 -6.91 5.97 -11.47
N ARG A 145 -6.25 7.10 -11.16
CA ARG A 145 -6.60 7.91 -9.99
C ARG A 145 -8.00 8.50 -10.14
N TYR A 146 -8.72 8.58 -9.03
CA TYR A 146 -9.99 9.27 -8.92
C TYR A 146 -10.08 9.97 -7.57
N GLU A 147 -10.99 10.94 -7.46
CA GLU A 147 -11.26 11.60 -6.19
C GLU A 147 -12.31 10.81 -5.39
N ALA A 148 -11.96 10.45 -4.16
CA ALA A 148 -12.89 9.89 -3.17
C ALA A 148 -12.91 10.81 -1.94
N ASP A 149 -14.06 11.42 -1.66
CA ASP A 149 -14.27 12.34 -0.53
C ASP A 149 -13.20 13.46 -0.44
N GLY A 150 -12.79 14.04 -1.57
CA GLY A 150 -11.76 15.09 -1.63
C GLY A 150 -10.33 14.58 -1.43
N VAL A 151 -10.09 13.28 -1.59
CA VAL A 151 -8.76 12.66 -1.53
C VAL A 151 -8.47 11.93 -2.84
N PRO A 152 -7.33 12.18 -3.51
CA PRO A 152 -6.92 11.42 -4.68
C PRO A 152 -6.55 9.98 -4.25
N MET A 153 -7.23 9.00 -4.84
CA MET A 153 -7.02 7.57 -4.56
C MET A 153 -6.90 6.78 -5.86
N VAL A 154 -6.19 5.64 -5.82
CA VAL A 154 -6.13 4.73 -6.97
C VAL A 154 -7.47 4.01 -7.16
N GLY A 155 -7.97 3.99 -8.39
CA GLY A 155 -9.16 3.23 -8.79
C GLY A 155 -8.97 1.72 -8.71
N VAL A 156 -10.07 0.98 -8.82
CA VAL A 156 -10.04 -0.50 -8.80
C VAL A 156 -9.11 -1.07 -9.86
N ASP A 157 -9.12 -0.45 -11.05
CA ASP A 157 -8.32 -0.86 -12.20
C ASP A 157 -6.81 -0.79 -11.91
N GLY A 158 -6.38 0.14 -11.06
CA GLY A 158 -5.01 0.20 -10.56
C GLY A 158 -4.77 -0.64 -9.30
N LEU A 159 -5.76 -0.70 -8.41
CA LEU A 159 -5.67 -1.40 -7.12
C LEU A 159 -5.47 -2.91 -7.27
N ILE A 160 -6.16 -3.54 -8.23
CA ILE A 160 -6.05 -4.99 -8.48
C ILE A 160 -4.63 -5.38 -8.93
N PRO A 161 -4.05 -4.75 -9.98
CA PRO A 161 -2.67 -5.02 -10.38
C PRO A 161 -1.65 -4.76 -9.27
N LEU A 162 -1.80 -3.69 -8.49
CA LEU A 162 -0.91 -3.40 -7.36
C LEU A 162 -0.94 -4.50 -6.30
N LYS A 163 -2.13 -5.00 -5.95
CA LYS A 163 -2.28 -6.13 -5.01
C LYS A 163 -1.66 -7.41 -5.57
N ALA A 164 -1.85 -7.69 -6.86
CA ALA A 164 -1.23 -8.83 -7.53
C ALA A 164 0.30 -8.74 -7.47
N ARG A 165 0.87 -7.55 -7.75
CA ARG A 165 2.31 -7.33 -7.66
C ARG A 165 2.85 -7.50 -6.25
N ALA A 166 2.21 -6.86 -5.27
CA ALA A 166 2.60 -6.98 -3.87
C ALA A 166 2.58 -8.43 -3.38
N TRP A 167 1.60 -9.23 -3.84
CA TRP A 167 1.56 -10.66 -3.54
C TRP A 167 2.73 -11.44 -4.17
N GLN A 168 3.07 -11.16 -5.43
CA GLN A 168 4.24 -11.76 -6.08
C GLN A 168 5.54 -11.41 -5.35
N ASP A 169 5.72 -10.14 -4.98
CA ASP A 169 6.89 -9.69 -4.24
C ASP A 169 7.00 -10.39 -2.87
N LEU A 170 5.87 -10.50 -2.14
CA LEU A 170 5.82 -11.23 -0.87
C LEU A 170 6.13 -12.72 -1.03
N LYS A 171 5.67 -13.33 -2.12
CA LYS A 171 5.94 -14.74 -2.44
C LYS A 171 7.43 -14.95 -2.73
N ALA A 172 8.01 -14.13 -3.60
CA ALA A 172 9.44 -14.20 -3.94
C ALA A 172 10.34 -14.02 -2.71
N ARG A 173 10.05 -13.05 -1.84
CA ARG A 173 10.79 -12.85 -0.57
C ARG A 173 10.68 -14.06 0.37
N SER A 174 9.48 -14.64 0.46
CA SER A 174 9.27 -15.85 1.26
C SER A 174 10.05 -17.05 0.71
N GLU A 175 10.14 -17.19 -0.61
CA GLU A 175 10.90 -18.25 -1.28
C GLU A 175 12.42 -18.04 -1.13
N ALA A 176 12.88 -16.78 -1.10
CA ALA A 176 14.27 -16.40 -0.83
C ALA A 176 14.68 -16.53 0.66
N GLY A 177 13.80 -17.00 1.54
CA GLY A 177 14.08 -17.21 2.95
C GLY A 177 14.14 -15.93 3.79
N GLU A 178 13.70 -14.77 3.25
CA GLU A 178 13.59 -13.56 4.04
C GLU A 178 12.51 -13.73 5.11
N LYS A 179 12.89 -13.50 6.38
CA LYS A 179 11.90 -13.43 7.46
C LYS A 179 10.93 -12.31 7.15
N ARG A 180 9.68 -12.70 6.97
CA ARG A 180 8.51 -11.83 6.87
C ARG A 180 8.60 -10.71 7.93
N SER A 181 9.00 -9.50 7.55
CA SER A 181 8.56 -8.30 8.26
C SER A 181 7.09 -8.13 7.89
N LEU A 182 6.26 -8.92 8.56
CA LEU A 182 4.82 -8.73 8.50
C LEU A 182 4.58 -7.25 8.89
N PRO A 183 3.86 -6.42 8.09
CA PRO A 183 2.93 -5.52 8.78
C PRO A 183 2.13 -6.43 9.70
N THR A 184 1.95 -6.08 10.97
CA THR A 184 1.45 -6.87 12.13
C THR A 184 0.09 -7.59 11.94
N GLN A 185 -0.21 -8.10 10.76
CA GLN A 185 -1.52 -8.25 10.16
C GLN A 185 -1.70 -9.63 9.48
N CYS A 186 -0.68 -10.50 9.41
CA CYS A 186 -0.87 -11.94 9.15
C CYS A 186 -0.54 -12.82 10.38
N ARG A 187 -1.08 -12.48 11.55
CA ARG A 187 -1.37 -13.49 12.57
C ARG A 187 -2.89 -13.52 12.75
N SER A 188 -3.56 -14.42 12.03
CA SER A 188 -4.80 -14.97 12.58
C SER A 188 -4.40 -15.76 13.84
N PRO A 189 -5.15 -15.68 14.96
CA PRO A 189 -5.00 -16.67 16.00
C PRO A 189 -5.21 -18.05 15.35
N ALA A 190 -4.32 -18.99 15.61
CA ALA A 190 -4.46 -20.34 15.12
C ALA A 190 -5.76 -20.93 15.69
N SER A 191 -6.85 -20.85 14.94
CA SER A 191 -8.04 -21.67 15.19
C SER A 191 -7.65 -23.11 14.91
N PRO A 192 -7.91 -24.07 15.83
CA PRO A 192 -7.66 -25.47 15.56
C PRO A 192 -8.43 -25.87 14.30
N ARG A 193 -7.75 -26.43 13.29
CA ARG A 193 -8.44 -26.96 12.11
C ARG A 193 -9.38 -28.07 12.58
N PRO A 194 -10.70 -28.01 12.30
CA PRO A 194 -11.55 -29.15 12.52
C PRO A 194 -11.10 -30.28 11.56
N ARG A 195 -10.99 -31.51 12.08
CA ARG A 195 -10.75 -32.69 11.25
C ARG A 195 -11.85 -32.76 10.20
N ARG A 196 -11.48 -32.68 8.91
CA ARG A 196 -12.39 -32.95 7.80
C ARG A 196 -12.77 -34.43 7.81
N THR A 197 -13.90 -34.78 8.40
CA THR A 197 -14.65 -35.97 8.02
C THR A 197 -15.56 -35.55 6.87
N GLY A 198 -15.13 -35.82 5.63
CA GLY A 198 -16.00 -35.63 4.46
C GLY A 198 -17.19 -36.59 4.51
N PRO A 199 -18.36 -36.22 3.97
CA PRO A 199 -19.47 -37.16 3.83
C PRO A 199 -19.07 -38.29 2.86
N ARG A 200 -19.25 -39.55 3.28
CA ARG A 200 -19.09 -40.72 2.40
C ARG A 200 -20.21 -40.69 1.36
N LEU A 201 -19.86 -40.55 0.09
CA LEU A 201 -20.79 -40.78 -1.02
C LEU A 201 -21.17 -42.27 -1.05
N PRO A 202 -22.45 -42.64 -1.22
CA PRO A 202 -22.84 -44.02 -1.39
C PRO A 202 -22.35 -44.53 -2.76
N VAL A 203 -21.68 -45.68 -2.75
CA VAL A 203 -21.26 -46.38 -3.98
C VAL A 203 -22.52 -46.96 -4.63
N ALA A 204 -22.94 -46.38 -5.76
CA ALA A 204 -24.00 -46.94 -6.58
C ALA A 204 -23.51 -48.25 -7.21
N SER A 205 -24.20 -49.36 -6.93
CA SER A 205 -23.94 -50.64 -7.57
C SER A 205 -24.48 -50.61 -9.01
N LEU A 206 -23.58 -50.70 -9.99
CA LEU A 206 -23.93 -50.90 -11.39
C LEU A 206 -24.51 -52.31 -11.54
N ARG A 207 -25.84 -52.41 -11.61
CA ARG A 207 -26.52 -53.57 -12.19
C ARG A 207 -26.75 -53.28 -13.67
N SER A 208 -26.09 -54.03 -14.55
CA SER A 208 -26.36 -54.02 -15.98
C SER A 208 -27.78 -54.52 -16.28
N PRO A 209 -28.57 -53.84 -17.12
CA PRO A 209 -29.72 -54.46 -17.75
C PRO A 209 -29.28 -55.12 -19.07
N ALA A 210 -29.61 -56.40 -19.21
CA ALA A 210 -29.55 -57.12 -20.47
C ALA A 210 -30.62 -56.56 -21.42
N PHE A 211 -30.24 -56.23 -22.66
CA PHE A 211 -31.18 -55.94 -23.75
C PHE A 211 -31.38 -57.20 -24.60
N PRO A 212 -32.62 -57.56 -24.98
CA PRO A 212 -32.86 -58.64 -25.93
C PRO A 212 -32.68 -58.11 -27.37
N PHE A 213 -32.07 -58.92 -28.23
CA PHE A 213 -32.02 -58.70 -29.66
C PHE A 213 -33.40 -58.97 -30.30
N GLY A 214 -33.85 -58.02 -31.12
CA GLY A 214 -34.94 -58.13 -32.07
C GLY A 214 -34.59 -57.32 -33.30
#